data_AF-A0A1X4IYZ3-F1
#
_entry.id   AF-A0A1X4IYZ3-F1
#
_cell.length_a   1.000
_cell.length_b   1.000
_cell.length_c   1.000
_cell.angle_alpha   90.00
_cell.angle_beta   90.00
_cell.angle_gamma   90.00
#
_symmetry.space_group_name_H-M   'P 1'
#
loop_
_entity.id
_entity.type
_entity.pdbx_description
1 polymer ?
#
loop_
_entity_poly.entity_id
_entity_poly.type
_entity_poly.pdbx_seq_one_letter_code
_entity_poly.pdbx_strand_id
1 'polypeptide(L)'
;MADIRIDTLRGFTLPASVPYRRDPVVPEAFQTDKYRQDYDDRTLFYDCCTLDQSGQILLTAPPLSGLWPLVRRALRIDGKPVGWMRQRRSGRSAQVLLRARAGASVGLEIDGQTYPLAPRPSLASMFSGLNCAVTVNKNNDLNWIRDWVRYHISAHGLEGVVIFDNGSTAYDPSAIAEVLDPLPGLKSAAILSAPYHWGGNVDGPTGMVRYKFLQTALINLARRSEVSQARAVIGMDIDELVLGPNGASVFDAAESRWLSYVKLGGQWVFPEAANGAPTGQSDHVYRPEPARPCKPKWCARPDSLLSRLGWNVHNVGAEQGRRVKADRQFSLIHCSACSTGWKPASRRYSPPAAVVQDPALVRLMARHLPKLADDA
;
A
#
# COMPACT_ATOMS: atom_id res chain seq x y z
N MET A 1 -11.26 -4.42 -22.27
CA MET A 1 -11.27 -3.19 -21.45
C MET A 1 -11.51 -3.63 -20.03
N ALA A 2 -10.68 -3.16 -19.11
CA ALA A 2 -10.78 -3.48 -17.70
C ALA A 2 -11.89 -2.62 -17.05
N ASP A 3 -12.51 -3.10 -15.98
CA ASP A 3 -13.37 -2.27 -15.14
C ASP A 3 -12.48 -1.39 -14.25
N ILE A 4 -12.28 -0.13 -14.66
CA ILE A 4 -11.41 0.81 -13.96
C ILE A 4 -12.22 1.86 -13.20
N ARG A 5 -11.99 1.93 -11.88
CA ARG A 5 -12.57 2.93 -10.99
C ARG A 5 -11.52 3.93 -10.55
N ILE A 6 -11.77 5.21 -10.79
CA ILE A 6 -11.04 6.32 -10.17
C ILE A 6 -11.92 6.90 -9.07
N ASP A 7 -11.38 7.05 -7.85
CA ASP A 7 -12.09 7.67 -6.74
C ASP A 7 -11.12 8.36 -5.79
N THR A 8 -11.65 9.07 -4.80
CA THR A 8 -10.88 9.77 -3.77
C THR A 8 -11.32 9.32 -2.39
N LEU A 9 -10.38 9.09 -1.49
CA LEU A 9 -10.69 8.71 -0.12
C LEU A 9 -11.48 9.83 0.60
N ARG A 10 -12.45 9.41 1.42
CA ARG A 10 -13.37 10.31 2.13
C ARG A 10 -12.96 10.47 3.59
N GLY A 11 -11.71 10.90 3.79
CA GLY A 11 -11.17 11.16 5.12
C GLY A 11 -11.61 12.50 5.72
N PHE A 12 -11.10 12.80 6.91
CA PHE A 12 -11.37 14.03 7.64
C PHE A 12 -10.09 14.51 8.33
N THR A 13 -9.71 15.76 8.06
CA THR A 13 -8.61 16.46 8.72
C THR A 13 -9.18 17.52 9.65
N LEU A 14 -8.74 17.50 10.90
CA LEU A 14 -9.17 18.48 11.91
C LEU A 14 -8.89 19.90 11.43
N PRO A 15 -9.86 20.83 11.47
CA PRO A 15 -9.66 22.23 11.12
C PRO A 15 -8.60 22.92 11.98
N ALA A 16 -8.05 24.03 11.47
CA ALA A 16 -6.94 24.70 12.17
C ALA A 16 -7.42 25.37 13.46
N SER A 17 -8.71 25.73 13.47
CA SER A 17 -9.43 26.35 14.57
C SER A 17 -9.63 25.44 15.78
N VAL A 18 -9.58 24.11 15.63
CA VAL A 18 -9.76 23.21 16.78
C VAL A 18 -8.41 22.90 17.44
N PRO A 19 -8.33 22.84 18.78
CA PRO A 19 -7.05 22.68 19.50
C PRO A 19 -6.52 21.24 19.50
N TYR A 20 -7.34 20.27 19.09
CA TYR A 20 -6.99 18.86 19.19
C TYR A 20 -5.86 18.47 18.22
N ARG A 21 -4.88 17.75 18.73
CA ARG A 21 -3.75 17.18 17.98
C ARG A 21 -3.50 15.75 18.43
N ARG A 22 -2.93 14.96 17.54
CA ARG A 22 -2.40 13.63 17.87
C ARG A 22 -1.16 13.76 18.72
N ASP A 23 -1.10 12.96 19.79
CA ASP A 23 0.08 12.89 20.63
C ASP A 23 1.31 12.50 19.78
N PRO A 24 2.44 13.21 19.91
CA PRO A 24 3.69 12.84 19.25
C PRO A 24 4.13 11.41 19.60
N VAL A 25 4.78 10.72 18.66
CA VAL A 25 5.32 9.36 18.89
C VAL A 25 6.72 9.36 19.50
N VAL A 26 7.33 10.53 19.67
CA VAL A 26 8.62 10.73 20.32
C VAL A 26 8.57 11.93 21.27
N PRO A 27 9.36 11.92 22.37
CA PRO A 27 9.50 13.07 23.26
C PRO A 27 10.02 14.31 22.52
N GLU A 28 9.73 15.49 23.05
CA GLU A 28 10.06 16.78 22.44
C GLU A 28 11.55 16.93 22.07
N ALA A 29 12.45 16.44 22.93
CA ALA A 29 13.90 16.46 22.70
C ALA A 29 14.35 15.73 21.41
N PHE A 30 13.52 14.85 20.86
CA PHE A 30 13.79 14.10 19.63
C PHE A 30 13.00 14.62 18.42
N GLN A 31 12.14 15.63 18.61
CA GLN A 31 11.34 16.20 17.53
C GLN A 31 12.18 17.18 16.72
N THR A 32 12.77 16.70 15.63
CA THR A 32 13.44 17.56 14.64
C THR A 32 12.41 18.41 13.88
N ASP A 33 12.86 19.48 13.21
CA ASP A 33 11.97 20.30 12.38
C ASP A 33 11.34 19.50 11.24
N LYS A 34 12.12 18.60 10.65
CA LYS A 34 11.61 17.63 9.67
C LYS A 34 10.51 16.75 10.26
N TYR A 35 10.69 16.25 11.48
CA TYR A 35 9.63 15.49 12.17
C TYR A 35 8.37 16.34 12.32
N ARG A 36 8.48 17.58 12.82
CA ARG A 36 7.32 18.46 13.03
C ARG A 36 6.58 18.79 11.74
N GLN A 37 7.29 18.95 10.63
CA GLN A 37 6.70 19.21 9.30
C GLN A 37 6.03 17.96 8.70
N ASP A 38 6.67 16.79 8.83
CA ASP A 38 6.20 15.56 8.21
C ASP A 38 5.15 14.81 9.07
N TYR A 39 5.07 15.11 10.37
CA TYR A 39 4.20 14.42 11.31
C TYR A 39 2.73 14.74 11.05
N ASP A 40 1.95 13.72 10.74
CA ASP A 40 0.51 13.84 10.62
C ASP A 40 -0.10 13.99 12.02
N ASP A 41 -0.37 15.22 12.45
CA ASP A 41 -0.94 15.53 13.77
C ASP A 41 -2.45 15.79 13.74
N ARG A 42 -3.01 16.07 12.55
CA ARG A 42 -4.39 16.57 12.37
C ARG A 42 -5.30 15.68 11.55
N THR A 43 -4.80 14.78 10.71
CA THR A 43 -5.70 13.87 9.97
C THR A 43 -6.36 12.93 10.97
N LEU A 44 -7.67 13.00 11.12
CA LEU A 44 -8.42 12.13 12.04
C LEU A 44 -8.73 10.80 11.38
N PHE A 45 -9.21 10.84 10.13
CA PHE A 45 -9.50 9.68 9.30
C PHE A 45 -8.88 9.87 7.92
N TYR A 46 -8.24 8.84 7.39
CA TYR A 46 -7.84 8.79 5.98
C TYR A 46 -9.00 8.41 5.07
N ASP A 47 -10.00 7.67 5.58
CA ASP A 47 -11.15 7.27 4.78
C ASP A 47 -12.36 6.92 5.65
N CYS A 48 -13.54 7.06 5.06
CA CYS A 48 -14.84 6.64 5.57
C CYS A 48 -15.52 5.79 4.50
N CYS A 49 -15.70 4.49 4.78
CA CYS A 49 -16.17 3.52 3.79
C CYS A 49 -17.29 2.64 4.38
N THR A 50 -18.33 2.39 3.60
CA THR A 50 -19.38 1.41 3.92
C THR A 50 -18.97 0.04 3.39
N LEU A 51 -18.91 -0.96 4.27
CA LEU A 51 -18.48 -2.32 3.91
C LEU A 51 -19.63 -3.12 3.28
N ASP A 52 -19.41 -3.67 2.09
CA ASP A 52 -20.43 -4.39 1.30
C ASP A 52 -21.11 -5.53 2.08
N GLN A 53 -20.34 -6.38 2.76
CA GLN A 53 -20.86 -7.59 3.38
C GLN A 53 -21.67 -7.33 4.66
N SER A 54 -21.40 -6.25 5.39
CA SER A 54 -22.01 -6.00 6.70
C SER A 54 -22.83 -4.72 6.79
N GLY A 55 -22.76 -3.84 5.79
CA GLY A 55 -23.34 -2.49 5.84
C GLY A 55 -22.73 -1.58 6.90
N GLN A 56 -21.66 -2.03 7.58
CA GLN A 56 -21.00 -1.26 8.63
C GLN A 56 -20.12 -0.17 8.04
N ILE A 57 -19.94 0.91 8.79
CA ILE A 57 -19.03 1.99 8.41
C ILE A 57 -17.67 1.71 9.01
N LEU A 58 -16.65 1.70 8.16
CA LEU A 58 -15.24 1.60 8.51
C LEU A 58 -14.59 2.97 8.36
N LEU A 59 -14.12 3.52 9.48
CA LEU A 59 -13.23 4.67 9.49
C LEU A 59 -11.80 4.17 9.59
N THR A 60 -10.98 4.46 8.58
CA THR A 60 -9.54 4.15 8.61
C THR A 60 -8.76 5.38 9.04
N ALA A 61 -7.84 5.24 9.98
CA ALA A 61 -7.15 6.35 10.64
C ALA A 61 -5.66 6.07 10.85
N PRO A 62 -4.84 7.12 11.06
CA PRO A 62 -3.59 6.99 11.81
C PRO A 62 -3.86 6.46 13.23
N PRO A 63 -2.81 6.20 14.05
CA PRO A 63 -3.01 5.94 15.47
C PRO A 63 -3.81 7.08 16.10
N LEU A 64 -4.87 6.77 16.85
CA LEU A 64 -5.71 7.76 17.51
C LEU A 64 -5.15 8.19 18.88
N SER A 65 -3.82 8.18 19.04
CA SER A 65 -3.14 8.61 20.28
C SER A 65 -3.56 10.05 20.62
N GLY A 66 -4.07 10.27 21.84
CA GLY A 66 -4.65 11.55 22.29
C GLY A 66 -6.02 11.87 21.68
N LEU A 67 -6.30 11.42 20.46
CA LEU A 67 -7.53 11.73 19.71
C LEU A 67 -8.67 10.74 19.93
N TRP A 68 -8.44 9.56 20.51
CA TRP A 68 -9.51 8.58 20.75
C TRP A 68 -10.66 9.11 21.63
N PRO A 69 -10.41 9.83 22.74
CA PRO A 69 -11.48 10.48 23.49
C PRO A 69 -12.31 11.47 22.65
N LEU A 70 -11.67 12.20 21.72
CA LEU A 70 -12.37 13.08 20.78
C LEU A 70 -13.27 12.28 19.84
N VAL A 71 -12.74 11.22 19.21
CA VAL A 71 -13.53 10.37 18.30
C VAL A 71 -14.77 9.81 18.99
N ARG A 72 -14.64 9.30 20.22
CA ARG A 72 -15.75 8.73 20.99
C ARG A 72 -16.86 9.74 21.26
N ARG A 73 -16.49 10.98 21.63
CA ARG A 73 -17.46 12.03 21.97
C ARG A 73 -18.01 12.77 20.76
N ALA A 74 -17.28 12.82 19.64
CA ALA A 74 -17.63 13.62 18.48
C ALA A 74 -18.47 12.86 17.46
N LEU A 75 -18.25 11.55 17.29
CA LEU A 75 -18.97 10.80 16.25
C LEU A 75 -20.49 10.83 16.48
N ARG A 76 -21.22 11.05 15.39
CA ARG A 76 -22.69 11.07 15.33
C ARG A 76 -23.20 10.14 14.23
N ILE A 77 -24.32 9.47 14.51
CA ILE A 77 -25.18 8.82 13.53
C ILE A 77 -26.57 9.42 13.67
N ASP A 78 -27.14 9.93 12.57
CA ASP A 78 -28.42 10.63 12.57
C ASP A 78 -28.49 11.76 13.64
N GLY A 79 -27.39 12.50 13.77
CA GLY A 79 -27.23 13.58 14.76
C GLY A 79 -27.09 13.13 16.22
N LYS A 80 -27.12 11.82 16.52
CA LYS A 80 -27.02 11.27 17.87
C LYS A 80 -25.64 10.68 18.15
N PRO A 81 -25.12 10.74 19.40
CA PRO A 81 -23.89 10.06 19.76
C PRO A 81 -23.91 8.57 19.39
N VAL A 82 -22.81 8.06 18.86
CA VAL A 82 -22.73 6.66 18.43
C VAL A 82 -22.77 5.72 19.64
N GLY A 83 -23.85 4.92 19.73
CA GLY A 83 -24.04 3.96 20.83
C GLY A 83 -23.14 2.73 20.77
N TRP A 84 -22.63 2.36 19.60
CA TRP A 84 -21.68 1.25 19.45
C TRP A 84 -20.58 1.58 18.45
N MET A 85 -19.33 1.46 18.89
CA MET A 85 -18.16 1.56 18.04
C MET A 85 -17.08 0.60 18.53
N ARG A 86 -16.28 0.08 17.60
CA ARG A 86 -15.13 -0.77 17.93
C ARG A 86 -13.87 -0.27 17.25
N GLN A 87 -12.87 0.06 18.06
CA GLN A 87 -11.53 0.33 17.56
C GLN A 87 -10.73 -0.97 17.44
N ARG A 88 -9.96 -1.09 16.36
CA ARG A 88 -8.88 -2.06 16.21
C ARG A 88 -7.62 -1.33 15.78
N ARG A 89 -6.47 -1.80 16.26
CA ARG A 89 -5.16 -1.29 15.84
C ARG A 89 -4.46 -2.37 15.03
N SER A 90 -3.83 -1.96 13.93
CA SER A 90 -3.02 -2.84 13.08
C SER A 90 -1.73 -2.11 12.74
N GLY A 91 -0.62 -2.53 13.35
CA GLY A 91 0.64 -1.82 13.23
C GLY A 91 0.53 -0.34 13.66
N ARG A 92 0.78 0.57 12.73
CA ARG A 92 0.75 2.04 12.95
C ARG A 92 -0.51 2.69 12.41
N SER A 93 -1.63 1.97 12.36
CA SER A 93 -2.93 2.51 11.99
C SER A 93 -4.01 2.08 12.98
N ALA A 94 -5.15 2.77 12.93
CA ALA A 94 -6.36 2.38 13.63
C ALA A 94 -7.53 2.28 12.65
N GLN A 95 -8.47 1.41 12.97
CA GLN A 95 -9.75 1.29 12.28
C GLN A 95 -10.87 1.37 13.32
N VAL A 96 -11.86 2.22 13.07
CA VAL A 96 -13.06 2.34 13.91
C VAL A 96 -14.24 1.83 13.11
N LEU A 97 -14.91 0.81 13.64
CA LEU A 97 -16.08 0.20 13.03
C LEU A 97 -17.33 0.70 13.72
N LEU A 98 -18.29 1.20 12.95
CA LEU A 98 -19.58 1.69 13.42
C LEU A 98 -20.70 0.83 12.83
N ARG A 99 -21.82 0.74 13.56
CA ARG A 99 -23.06 0.18 13.03
C ARG A 99 -23.99 1.34 12.69
N ALA A 100 -24.42 1.41 11.44
CA ALA A 100 -25.40 2.37 10.97
C ALA A 100 -26.39 1.64 10.06
N ARG A 101 -27.65 2.08 10.05
CA ARG A 101 -28.63 1.66 9.04
C ARG A 101 -28.22 2.22 7.68
N ALA A 102 -28.62 1.56 6.59
CA ALA A 102 -28.44 2.11 5.25
C ALA A 102 -29.04 3.52 5.15
N GLY A 103 -28.29 4.45 4.55
CA GLY A 103 -28.70 5.84 4.38
C GLY A 103 -28.67 6.71 5.64
N ALA A 104 -28.18 6.21 6.78
CA ALA A 104 -27.99 7.06 7.96
C ALA A 104 -26.98 8.18 7.70
N SER A 105 -27.20 9.36 8.27
CA SER A 105 -26.20 10.42 8.24
C SER A 105 -25.08 10.11 9.24
N VAL A 106 -23.85 10.42 8.86
CA VAL A 106 -22.65 10.15 9.66
C VAL A 106 -21.87 11.44 9.72
N GLY A 107 -21.38 11.80 10.91
CA GLY A 107 -20.68 13.06 11.07
C GLY A 107 -19.89 13.12 12.37
N LEU A 108 -19.23 14.25 12.55
CA LEU A 108 -18.55 14.65 13.77
C LEU A 108 -19.20 15.92 14.30
N GLU A 109 -19.35 16.00 15.61
CA GLU A 109 -19.68 17.23 16.32
C GLU A 109 -18.49 17.61 17.21
N ILE A 110 -17.82 18.71 16.89
CA ILE A 110 -16.61 19.17 17.57
C ILE A 110 -16.81 20.64 17.92
N ASP A 111 -16.72 20.95 19.22
CA ASP A 111 -16.83 22.32 19.76
C ASP A 111 -18.06 23.08 19.21
N GLY A 112 -19.22 22.40 19.17
CA GLY A 112 -20.50 22.94 18.69
C GLY A 112 -20.67 23.01 17.17
N GLN A 113 -19.66 22.63 16.40
CA GLN A 113 -19.72 22.59 14.93
C GLN A 113 -19.93 21.16 14.43
N THR A 114 -20.78 21.03 13.40
CA THR A 114 -21.07 19.75 12.76
C THR A 114 -20.27 19.60 11.46
N TYR A 115 -19.60 18.47 11.32
CA TYR A 115 -18.83 18.10 10.14
C TYR A 115 -19.40 16.80 9.55
N PRO A 116 -20.07 16.85 8.39
CA PRO A 116 -20.57 15.64 7.76
C PRO A 116 -19.41 14.75 7.29
N LEU A 117 -19.56 13.44 7.46
CA LEU A 117 -18.75 12.43 6.79
C LEU A 117 -19.58 11.83 5.67
N ALA A 118 -18.98 11.61 4.51
CA ALA A 118 -19.63 10.98 3.37
C ALA A 118 -19.02 9.59 3.14
N PRO A 119 -19.55 8.52 3.76
CA PRO A 119 -19.06 7.18 3.51
C PRO A 119 -19.18 6.82 2.04
N ARG A 120 -18.07 6.45 1.39
CA ARG A 120 -18.10 5.87 0.04
C ARG A 120 -18.44 4.37 0.10
N PRO A 121 -19.00 3.78 -0.95
CA PRO A 121 -19.13 2.32 -1.02
C PRO A 121 -17.76 1.65 -1.08
N SER A 122 -17.70 0.42 -0.58
CA SER A 122 -16.58 -0.48 -0.75
C SER A 122 -16.49 -0.92 -2.22
N LEU A 123 -15.28 -1.25 -2.65
CA LEU A 123 -15.02 -1.75 -4.01
C LEU A 123 -14.85 -3.28 -4.03
N ALA A 124 -15.28 -3.98 -2.96
CA ALA A 124 -14.97 -5.40 -2.77
C ALA A 124 -15.47 -6.27 -3.93
N SER A 125 -16.68 -5.96 -4.41
CA SER A 125 -17.32 -6.68 -5.51
C SER A 125 -16.52 -6.64 -6.81
N MET A 126 -15.87 -5.51 -7.14
CA MET A 126 -15.02 -5.39 -8.34
C MET A 126 -13.86 -6.38 -8.36
N PHE A 127 -13.40 -6.80 -7.19
CA PHE A 127 -12.23 -7.68 -7.03
C PHE A 127 -12.60 -9.09 -6.57
N SER A 128 -13.89 -9.44 -6.57
CA SER A 128 -14.37 -10.72 -6.06
C SER A 128 -13.75 -11.90 -6.83
N GLY A 129 -13.06 -12.79 -6.12
CA GLY A 129 -12.42 -13.98 -6.69
C GLY A 129 -11.15 -13.72 -7.53
N LEU A 130 -10.70 -12.47 -7.66
CA LEU A 130 -9.55 -12.13 -8.51
C LEU A 130 -8.21 -12.28 -7.78
N ASN A 131 -7.16 -12.57 -8.54
CA ASN A 131 -5.77 -12.39 -8.11
C ASN A 131 -5.41 -10.90 -8.14
N CYS A 132 -5.18 -10.29 -6.98
CA CYS A 132 -5.05 -8.84 -6.86
C CYS A 132 -3.68 -8.37 -6.36
N ALA A 133 -3.30 -7.15 -6.71
CA ALA A 133 -2.17 -6.45 -6.11
C ALA A 133 -2.62 -5.16 -5.42
N VAL A 134 -1.94 -4.79 -4.34
CA VAL A 134 -2.14 -3.52 -3.63
C VAL A 134 -0.81 -2.79 -3.53
N THR A 135 -0.79 -1.53 -3.96
CA THR A 135 0.41 -0.69 -3.88
C THR A 135 0.08 0.77 -3.56
N VAL A 136 1.09 1.53 -3.17
CA VAL A 136 1.00 2.99 -2.99
C VAL A 136 1.92 3.66 -4.01
N ASN A 137 1.36 4.58 -4.78
CA ASN A 137 2.04 5.33 -5.82
C ASN A 137 2.28 6.79 -5.39
N LYS A 138 3.38 7.37 -5.86
CA LYS A 138 3.53 8.83 -5.97
C LYS A 138 4.56 9.13 -7.03
N ASN A 139 4.15 9.79 -8.11
CA ASN A 139 5.02 10.25 -9.19
C ASN A 139 5.94 9.15 -9.77
N ASN A 140 5.56 7.87 -9.71
CA ASN A 140 6.30 6.86 -10.49
C ASN A 140 6.01 7.08 -11.97
N ASP A 141 6.98 6.81 -12.82
CA ASP A 141 6.76 6.84 -14.27
C ASP A 141 5.60 5.91 -14.65
N LEU A 142 4.73 6.37 -15.55
CA LEU A 142 3.55 5.63 -15.97
C LEU A 142 3.93 4.31 -16.66
N ASN A 143 5.06 4.27 -17.39
CA ASN A 143 5.57 3.05 -18.00
C ASN A 143 5.98 2.04 -16.93
N TRP A 144 6.55 2.48 -15.80
CA TRP A 144 6.90 1.56 -14.72
C TRP A 144 5.66 0.95 -14.05
N ILE A 145 4.58 1.73 -13.91
CA ILE A 145 3.31 1.21 -13.39
C ILE A 145 2.74 0.17 -14.37
N ARG A 146 2.66 0.52 -15.66
CA ARG A 146 2.22 -0.37 -16.74
C ARG A 146 3.01 -1.66 -16.76
N ASP A 147 4.34 -1.57 -16.76
CA ASP A 147 5.25 -2.70 -16.86
C ASP A 147 5.18 -3.59 -15.63
N TRP A 148 5.12 -2.99 -14.44
CA TRP A 148 4.92 -3.75 -13.20
C TRP A 148 3.61 -4.56 -13.24
N VAL A 149 2.49 -3.98 -13.70
CA VAL A 149 1.23 -4.73 -13.84
C VAL A 149 1.36 -5.80 -14.93
N ARG A 150 1.86 -5.45 -16.12
CA ARG A 150 2.08 -6.38 -17.25
C ARG A 150 2.91 -7.59 -16.85
N TYR A 151 4.01 -7.38 -16.13
CA TYR A 151 4.85 -8.44 -15.61
C TYR A 151 4.04 -9.41 -14.73
N HIS A 152 3.30 -8.88 -13.75
CA HIS A 152 2.57 -9.72 -12.81
C HIS A 152 1.36 -10.43 -13.43
N ILE A 153 0.73 -9.86 -14.46
CA ILE A 153 -0.26 -10.57 -15.28
C ILE A 153 0.41 -11.76 -15.96
N SER A 154 1.50 -11.52 -16.69
CA SER A 154 2.16 -12.54 -17.50
C SER A 154 2.84 -13.64 -16.67
N ALA A 155 3.51 -13.28 -15.58
CA ALA A 155 4.29 -14.20 -14.77
C ALA A 155 3.45 -14.95 -13.72
N HIS A 156 2.38 -14.33 -13.22
CA HIS A 156 1.65 -14.85 -12.06
C HIS A 156 0.12 -14.85 -12.23
N GLY A 157 -0.43 -14.35 -13.33
CA GLY A 157 -1.87 -14.29 -13.52
C GLY A 157 -2.54 -13.28 -12.59
N LEU A 158 -1.91 -12.11 -12.40
CA LEU A 158 -2.59 -10.95 -11.81
C LEU A 158 -3.80 -10.57 -12.67
N GLU A 159 -4.91 -10.24 -12.02
CA GLU A 159 -6.17 -9.87 -12.68
C GLU A 159 -6.74 -8.54 -12.16
N GLY A 160 -6.35 -8.12 -10.96
CA GLY A 160 -6.83 -6.89 -10.33
C GLY A 160 -5.73 -6.06 -9.68
N VAL A 161 -5.86 -4.74 -9.68
CA VAL A 161 -4.92 -3.85 -8.96
C VAL A 161 -5.63 -2.73 -8.21
N VAL A 162 -5.20 -2.48 -6.97
CA VAL A 162 -5.56 -1.29 -6.20
C VAL A 162 -4.32 -0.43 -6.03
N ILE A 163 -4.36 0.78 -6.58
CA ILE A 163 -3.29 1.76 -6.49
C ILE A 163 -3.80 2.93 -5.65
N PHE A 164 -3.19 3.15 -4.50
CA PHE A 164 -3.41 4.40 -3.76
C PHE A 164 -2.44 5.46 -4.26
N ASP A 165 -2.94 6.50 -4.90
CA ASP A 165 -2.12 7.62 -5.34
C ASP A 165 -1.95 8.64 -4.21
N ASN A 166 -0.74 8.80 -3.69
CA ASN A 166 -0.44 9.68 -2.55
C ASN A 166 -0.14 11.12 -3.00
N GLY A 167 -1.07 11.69 -3.78
CA GLY A 167 -0.97 13.05 -4.28
C GLY A 167 0.18 13.20 -5.26
N SER A 168 0.16 12.40 -6.33
CA SER A 168 1.02 12.63 -7.49
C SER A 168 0.76 14.03 -8.05
N THR A 169 1.83 14.67 -8.49
CA THR A 169 1.86 16.01 -9.08
C THR A 169 2.39 15.99 -10.50
N ALA A 170 2.97 14.87 -10.94
CA ALA A 170 3.49 14.69 -12.29
C ALA A 170 2.38 14.40 -13.32
N TYR A 171 1.24 13.89 -12.88
CA TYR A 171 0.10 13.52 -13.71
C TYR A 171 -1.18 13.42 -12.86
N ASP A 172 -2.33 13.41 -13.54
CA ASP A 172 -3.62 13.09 -12.93
C ASP A 172 -3.80 11.55 -12.80
N PRO A 173 -4.52 11.04 -11.77
CA PRO A 173 -4.84 9.62 -11.65
C PRO A 173 -5.45 8.97 -12.90
N SER A 174 -6.14 9.72 -13.76
CA SER A 174 -6.63 9.23 -15.06
C SER A 174 -5.52 8.73 -15.99
N ALA A 175 -4.34 9.33 -15.96
CA ALA A 175 -3.21 8.86 -16.76
C ALA A 175 -2.72 7.45 -16.33
N ILE A 176 -2.91 7.09 -15.05
CA ILE A 176 -2.67 5.71 -14.59
C ILE A 176 -3.71 4.77 -15.22
N ALA A 177 -4.98 5.17 -15.26
CA ALA A 177 -6.04 4.36 -15.88
C ALA A 177 -5.77 4.12 -17.37
N GLU A 178 -5.35 5.16 -18.10
CA GLU A 178 -5.07 5.10 -19.53
C GLU A 178 -3.97 4.09 -19.88
N VAL A 179 -2.91 3.99 -19.07
CA VAL A 179 -1.85 3.00 -19.32
C VAL A 179 -2.19 1.59 -18.86
N LEU A 180 -3.22 1.43 -18.01
CA LEU A 180 -3.67 0.14 -17.49
C LEU A 180 -4.80 -0.50 -18.32
N ASP A 181 -5.74 0.30 -18.85
CA ASP A 181 -6.88 -0.19 -19.62
C ASP A 181 -6.52 -1.12 -20.81
N PRO A 182 -5.47 -0.86 -21.60
CA PRO A 182 -5.14 -1.71 -22.73
C PRO A 182 -4.45 -3.02 -22.33
N LEU A 183 -4.12 -3.25 -21.05
CA LEU A 183 -3.35 -4.42 -20.64
C LEU A 183 -4.19 -5.71 -20.74
N PRO A 184 -3.84 -6.65 -21.64
CA PRO A 184 -4.58 -7.90 -21.75
C PRO A 184 -4.40 -8.73 -20.47
N GLY A 185 -5.51 -9.23 -19.92
CA GLY A 185 -5.54 -10.02 -18.68
C GLY A 185 -5.88 -9.22 -17.43
N LEU A 186 -5.79 -7.88 -17.47
CA LEU A 186 -6.31 -7.04 -16.39
C LEU A 186 -7.84 -6.99 -16.47
N LYS A 187 -8.52 -7.37 -15.40
CA LYS A 187 -9.99 -7.38 -15.31
C LYS A 187 -10.52 -6.17 -14.56
N SER A 188 -9.87 -5.79 -13.45
CA SER A 188 -10.34 -4.69 -12.60
C SER A 188 -9.18 -3.82 -12.09
N ALA A 189 -9.38 -2.51 -12.04
CA ALA A 189 -8.44 -1.60 -11.39
C ALA A 189 -9.15 -0.54 -10.55
N ALA A 190 -8.57 -0.19 -9.41
CA ALA A 190 -9.02 0.93 -8.59
C ALA A 190 -7.84 1.87 -8.33
N ILE A 191 -8.00 3.13 -8.72
CA ILE A 191 -7.02 4.20 -8.50
C ILE A 191 -7.64 5.17 -7.49
N LEU A 192 -7.13 5.14 -6.26
CA LEU A 192 -7.69 5.86 -5.13
C LEU A 192 -6.77 7.01 -4.70
N SER A 193 -7.22 8.25 -4.89
CA SER A 193 -6.49 9.42 -4.44
C SER A 193 -6.48 9.49 -2.91
N ALA A 194 -5.28 9.55 -2.34
CA ALA A 194 -4.98 9.57 -0.91
C ALA A 194 -3.93 10.65 -0.58
N PRO A 195 -4.21 11.95 -0.78
CA PRO A 195 -3.24 13.05 -0.68
C PRO A 195 -2.94 13.44 0.78
N TYR A 196 -2.59 12.48 1.62
CA TYR A 196 -2.29 12.66 3.03
C TYR A 196 -0.79 12.63 3.32
N HIS A 197 -0.40 13.08 4.52
CA HIS A 197 0.98 13.04 4.98
C HIS A 197 1.54 11.61 4.98
N TRP A 198 2.66 11.42 4.30
CA TRP A 198 3.36 10.14 4.24
C TRP A 198 4.02 9.75 5.57
N GLY A 199 4.53 10.76 6.28
CA GLY A 199 5.37 10.60 7.46
C GLY A 199 6.81 10.19 7.15
N GLY A 200 7.54 9.78 8.17
CA GLY A 200 8.98 9.60 8.07
C GLY A 200 9.58 8.73 9.16
N ASN A 201 10.87 8.94 9.38
CA ASN A 201 11.62 8.32 10.46
C ASN A 201 12.30 9.43 11.27
N VAL A 202 12.48 9.18 12.56
CA VAL A 202 13.20 10.06 13.47
C VAL A 202 13.92 9.19 14.50
N ASP A 203 15.08 9.62 14.96
CA ASP A 203 15.74 8.94 16.08
C ASP A 203 14.94 9.19 17.35
N GLY A 204 14.79 8.15 18.17
CA GLY A 204 14.09 8.22 19.44
C GLY A 204 14.96 7.69 20.58
N PRO A 205 14.44 7.70 21.82
CA PRO A 205 15.20 7.34 23.02
C PRO A 205 15.85 5.95 22.97
N THR A 206 15.19 4.99 22.32
CA THR A 206 15.62 3.58 22.24
C THR A 206 15.91 3.14 20.79
N GLY A 207 16.06 4.10 19.88
CA GLY A 207 16.35 3.87 18.47
C GLY A 207 15.33 4.52 17.53
N MET A 208 15.47 4.23 16.24
CA MET A 208 14.69 4.87 15.17
C MET A 208 13.19 4.57 15.28
N VAL A 209 12.40 5.62 15.43
CA VAL A 209 10.93 5.59 15.39
C VAL A 209 10.45 5.91 13.98
N ARG A 210 9.49 5.12 13.50
CA ARG A 210 8.84 5.32 12.19
C ARG A 210 7.42 5.81 12.41
N TYR A 211 7.08 6.94 11.81
CA TYR A 211 5.74 7.56 11.87
C TYR A 211 5.05 7.57 10.50
N LYS A 212 5.33 6.56 9.69
CA LYS A 212 4.68 6.31 8.39
C LYS A 212 3.30 5.68 8.58
N PHE A 213 2.33 6.49 9.00
CA PHE A 213 0.98 6.02 9.34
C PHE A 213 0.19 5.60 8.12
N LEU A 214 0.21 6.44 7.08
CA LEU A 214 -0.58 6.28 5.87
C LEU A 214 -0.39 4.91 5.22
N GLN A 215 0.84 4.49 4.97
CA GLN A 215 1.12 3.22 4.30
C GLN A 215 0.48 2.01 5.01
N THR A 216 0.52 1.97 6.35
CA THR A 216 -0.08 0.86 7.11
C THR A 216 -1.61 0.97 7.15
N ALA A 217 -2.14 2.19 7.13
CA ALA A 217 -3.57 2.43 7.10
C ALA A 217 -4.19 2.00 5.75
N LEU A 218 -3.59 2.41 4.63
CA LEU A 218 -4.07 2.11 3.28
C LEU A 218 -4.12 0.61 2.98
N ILE A 219 -3.07 -0.15 3.33
CA ILE A 219 -3.09 -1.62 3.11
C ILE A 219 -4.16 -2.31 3.97
N ASN A 220 -4.46 -1.80 5.17
CA ASN A 220 -5.53 -2.37 6.00
C ASN A 220 -6.93 -1.89 5.60
N LEU A 221 -7.04 -0.72 4.97
CA LEU A 221 -8.24 -0.30 4.26
C LEU A 221 -8.50 -1.28 3.10
N ALA A 222 -7.51 -1.47 2.21
CA ALA A 222 -7.57 -2.40 1.08
C ALA A 222 -8.07 -3.78 1.49
N ARG A 223 -7.46 -4.37 2.52
CA ARG A 223 -7.86 -5.68 3.07
C ARG A 223 -9.34 -5.78 3.46
N ARG A 224 -9.88 -4.68 3.98
CA ARG A 224 -11.19 -4.64 4.61
C ARG A 224 -12.28 -4.20 3.66
N SER A 225 -11.95 -3.46 2.61
CA SER A 225 -12.94 -2.86 1.71
C SER A 225 -12.68 -3.14 0.24
N GLU A 226 -11.47 -2.99 -0.29
CA GLU A 226 -11.23 -3.03 -1.73
C GLU A 226 -11.01 -4.46 -2.21
N VAL A 227 -10.12 -5.20 -1.54
CA VAL A 227 -9.74 -6.56 -1.91
C VAL A 227 -10.19 -7.58 -0.88
N SER A 228 -11.24 -7.27 -0.11
CA SER A 228 -11.75 -8.16 0.94
C SER A 228 -12.36 -9.45 0.39
N GLN A 229 -12.78 -9.45 -0.88
CA GLN A 229 -13.33 -10.60 -1.60
C GLN A 229 -12.37 -11.15 -2.66
N ALA A 230 -11.16 -10.62 -2.77
CA ALA A 230 -10.15 -11.14 -3.69
C ALA A 230 -9.78 -12.58 -3.31
N ARG A 231 -9.41 -13.39 -4.31
CA ARG A 231 -8.90 -14.74 -4.10
C ARG A 231 -7.61 -14.69 -3.30
N ALA A 232 -6.60 -14.02 -3.85
CA ALA A 232 -5.33 -13.79 -3.17
C ALA A 232 -4.80 -12.39 -3.52
N VAL A 233 -4.06 -11.80 -2.59
CA VAL A 233 -3.56 -10.42 -2.70
C VAL A 233 -2.08 -10.38 -2.49
N ILE A 234 -1.36 -9.72 -3.38
CA ILE A 234 0.05 -9.39 -3.21
C ILE A 234 0.23 -7.92 -2.79
N GLY A 235 0.97 -7.71 -1.70
CA GLY A 235 1.33 -6.37 -1.22
C GLY A 235 2.79 -6.07 -1.54
N MET A 236 3.04 -5.16 -2.47
CA MET A 236 4.39 -4.78 -2.91
C MET A 236 4.46 -3.38 -3.51
N ASP A 237 5.68 -2.90 -3.74
CA ASP A 237 5.95 -1.61 -4.36
C ASP A 237 6.17 -1.79 -5.89
N ILE A 238 5.97 -0.73 -6.67
CA ILE A 238 6.11 -0.74 -8.15
C ILE A 238 7.53 -1.12 -8.61
N ASP A 239 8.52 -0.93 -7.73
CA ASP A 239 9.94 -1.25 -7.97
C ASP A 239 10.31 -2.70 -7.59
N GLU A 240 9.33 -3.57 -7.33
CA GLU A 240 9.53 -4.96 -6.93
C GLU A 240 8.82 -5.93 -7.88
N LEU A 241 9.51 -7.02 -8.26
CA LEU A 241 8.96 -8.10 -9.08
C LEU A 241 9.07 -9.43 -8.35
N VAL A 242 8.04 -10.28 -8.43
CA VAL A 242 8.08 -11.64 -7.88
C VAL A 242 8.79 -12.59 -8.84
N LEU A 243 9.66 -13.44 -8.32
CA LEU A 243 10.23 -14.57 -9.05
C LEU A 243 9.55 -15.86 -8.60
N GLY A 244 9.40 -16.80 -9.53
CA GLY A 244 8.91 -18.14 -9.23
C GLY A 244 9.24 -19.13 -10.36
N PRO A 245 8.94 -20.43 -10.17
CA PRO A 245 9.04 -21.41 -11.23
C PRO A 245 8.19 -21.03 -12.43
N ASN A 246 8.64 -21.37 -13.64
CA ASN A 246 7.90 -21.04 -14.86
C ASN A 246 6.49 -21.67 -14.84
N GLY A 247 5.47 -20.87 -15.13
CA GLY A 247 4.06 -21.29 -15.09
C GLY A 247 3.46 -21.42 -13.67
N ALA A 248 4.23 -21.18 -12.61
CA ALA A 248 3.72 -21.21 -11.24
C ALA A 248 3.29 -19.81 -10.78
N SER A 249 2.08 -19.72 -10.21
CA SER A 249 1.56 -18.47 -9.66
C SER A 249 1.84 -18.35 -8.16
N VAL A 250 2.31 -17.18 -7.73
CA VAL A 250 2.42 -16.84 -6.30
C VAL A 250 1.04 -16.81 -5.62
N PHE A 251 -0.02 -16.50 -6.37
CA PHE A 251 -1.40 -16.50 -5.87
C PHE A 251 -1.88 -17.93 -5.59
N ASP A 252 -1.57 -18.88 -6.47
CA ASP A 252 -1.87 -20.31 -6.25
C ASP A 252 -1.07 -20.87 -5.06
N ALA A 253 0.17 -20.43 -4.90
CA ALA A 253 0.95 -20.75 -3.71
C ALA A 253 0.28 -20.19 -2.45
N ALA A 254 -0.19 -18.94 -2.47
CA ALA A 254 -0.90 -18.34 -1.36
C ALA A 254 -2.23 -19.04 -1.04
N GLU A 255 -2.94 -19.61 -2.02
CA GLU A 255 -4.11 -20.45 -1.75
C GLU A 255 -3.75 -21.79 -1.09
N SER A 256 -2.69 -22.44 -1.59
CA SER A 256 -2.34 -23.80 -1.20
C SER A 256 -1.50 -23.91 0.08
N ARG A 257 -0.79 -22.84 0.49
CA ARG A 257 -0.05 -22.86 1.77
C ARG A 257 -1.03 -22.91 2.95
N TRP A 258 -0.65 -23.63 4.00
CA TRP A 258 -1.49 -23.84 5.20
C TRP A 258 -1.93 -22.55 5.93
N LEU A 259 -1.12 -21.48 5.89
CA LEU A 259 -1.45 -20.16 6.46
C LEU A 259 -2.17 -19.23 5.48
N SER A 260 -2.37 -19.73 4.26
CA SER A 260 -2.76 -18.95 3.10
C SER A 260 -1.93 -17.67 2.91
N TYR A 261 -0.63 -17.82 3.07
CA TYR A 261 0.36 -16.75 3.15
C TYR A 261 1.71 -17.25 2.63
N VAL A 262 2.29 -16.46 1.72
CA VAL A 262 3.62 -16.64 1.15
C VAL A 262 4.44 -15.42 1.53
N LYS A 263 5.52 -15.63 2.27
CA LYS A 263 6.50 -14.59 2.57
C LYS A 263 7.57 -14.59 1.49
N LEU A 264 7.68 -13.49 0.76
CA LEU A 264 8.64 -13.32 -0.32
C LEU A 264 9.90 -12.71 0.27
N GLY A 265 10.95 -13.52 0.45
CA GLY A 265 12.31 -13.01 0.65
C GLY A 265 12.91 -12.57 -0.68
N GLY A 266 13.98 -11.79 -0.67
CA GLY A 266 14.55 -11.35 -1.94
C GLY A 266 15.81 -10.51 -1.84
N GLN A 267 16.24 -10.00 -2.99
CA GLN A 267 17.50 -9.30 -3.17
C GLN A 267 17.35 -8.07 -4.06
N TRP A 268 18.29 -7.14 -3.93
CA TRP A 268 18.42 -5.99 -4.82
C TRP A 268 19.05 -6.41 -6.15
N VAL A 269 18.51 -5.87 -7.23
CA VAL A 269 19.03 -5.99 -8.61
C VAL A 269 19.21 -4.59 -9.19
N PHE A 270 20.16 -4.45 -10.11
CA PHE A 270 20.70 -3.18 -10.60
C PHE A 270 20.70 -3.13 -12.13
N PRO A 271 20.63 -1.94 -12.73
CA PRO A 271 21.00 -1.72 -14.13
C PRO A 271 22.54 -1.72 -14.32
N GLU A 272 23.00 -1.85 -15.58
CA GLU A 272 24.43 -1.97 -15.96
C GLU A 272 25.29 -0.78 -15.48
N ALA A 273 24.73 0.42 -15.52
CA ALA A 273 25.22 1.58 -14.80
C ALA A 273 24.05 2.55 -14.68
N ALA A 274 23.56 2.80 -13.47
CA ALA A 274 22.66 3.94 -13.29
C ALA A 274 23.52 5.20 -13.49
N ASN A 275 23.29 5.96 -14.55
CA ASN A 275 23.92 7.28 -14.80
C ASN A 275 23.47 8.34 -13.75
N GLY A 276 23.18 7.91 -12.52
CA GLY A 276 22.44 8.68 -11.52
C GLY A 276 20.95 8.87 -11.85
N ALA A 277 20.47 8.37 -12.99
CA ALA A 277 19.10 8.55 -13.46
C ALA A 277 18.20 7.37 -13.06
N PRO A 278 16.91 7.61 -12.81
CA PRO A 278 15.94 6.54 -12.69
C PRO A 278 15.80 5.74 -14.00
N THR A 279 15.52 4.43 -13.89
CA THR A 279 15.24 3.58 -15.06
C THR A 279 14.16 2.52 -14.76
N GLY A 280 13.55 1.97 -15.81
CA GLY A 280 12.49 0.97 -15.73
C GLY A 280 12.98 -0.42 -15.30
N GLN A 281 12.03 -1.26 -14.87
CA GLN A 281 12.32 -2.57 -14.30
C GLN A 281 13.09 -3.49 -15.26
N SER A 282 12.84 -3.38 -16.58
CA SER A 282 13.47 -4.21 -17.62
C SER A 282 14.99 -4.13 -17.67
N ASP A 283 15.58 -3.02 -17.22
CA ASP A 283 17.04 -2.83 -17.23
C ASP A 283 17.75 -3.51 -16.06
N HIS A 284 17.01 -4.00 -15.07
CA HIS A 284 17.58 -4.49 -13.81
C HIS A 284 18.01 -5.95 -13.91
N VAL A 285 19.00 -6.19 -14.77
CA VAL A 285 19.51 -7.52 -15.09
C VAL A 285 20.84 -7.85 -14.41
N TYR A 286 21.30 -7.01 -13.47
CA TYR A 286 22.55 -7.22 -12.73
C TYR A 286 22.28 -7.50 -11.26
N ARG A 287 23.10 -8.37 -10.67
CA ARG A 287 23.07 -8.69 -9.23
C ARG A 287 24.41 -8.32 -8.58
N PRO A 288 24.42 -7.85 -7.32
CA PRO A 288 25.67 -7.63 -6.61
C PRO A 288 26.27 -8.96 -6.14
N GLU A 289 27.60 -9.01 -6.04
CA GLU A 289 28.32 -10.11 -5.42
C GLU A 289 29.13 -9.60 -4.22
N PRO A 290 28.83 -10.04 -2.97
CA PRO A 290 27.77 -10.98 -2.60
C PRO A 290 26.35 -10.40 -2.75
N ALA A 291 25.36 -11.29 -2.86
CA ALA A 291 23.95 -10.92 -2.98
C ALA A 291 23.50 -10.00 -1.84
N ARG A 292 22.80 -8.92 -2.18
CA ARG A 292 22.33 -7.91 -1.22
C ARG A 292 20.85 -8.14 -0.92
N PRO A 293 20.48 -8.60 0.29
CA PRO A 293 19.08 -8.85 0.62
C PRO A 293 18.25 -7.56 0.65
N CYS A 294 17.00 -7.65 0.23
CA CYS A 294 16.01 -6.60 0.38
C CYS A 294 15.00 -6.95 1.49
N LYS A 295 14.10 -6.01 1.80
CA LYS A 295 13.04 -6.29 2.77
C LYS A 295 11.99 -7.19 2.12
N PRO A 296 11.41 -8.14 2.87
CA PRO A 296 10.46 -9.07 2.30
C PRO A 296 9.14 -8.38 1.95
N LYS A 297 8.40 -9.03 1.05
CA LYS A 297 7.00 -8.74 0.72
C LYS A 297 6.17 -10.01 0.87
N TRP A 298 4.92 -9.98 0.44
CA TRP A 298 4.01 -11.08 0.71
C TRP A 298 2.87 -11.18 -0.28
N CYS A 299 2.39 -12.41 -0.47
CA CYS A 299 1.10 -12.72 -1.04
C CYS A 299 0.26 -13.48 -0.01
N ALA A 300 -1.02 -13.15 0.14
CA ALA A 300 -1.91 -13.78 1.12
C ALA A 300 -3.38 -13.69 0.72
N ARG A 301 -4.18 -14.63 1.22
CA ARG A 301 -5.63 -14.52 1.24
C ARG A 301 -6.09 -13.40 2.18
N PRO A 302 -7.01 -12.51 1.77
CA PRO A 302 -7.45 -11.39 2.61
C PRO A 302 -8.27 -11.82 3.84
N ASP A 303 -8.91 -12.98 3.76
CA ASP A 303 -9.79 -13.54 4.80
C ASP A 303 -9.09 -14.55 5.75
N SER A 304 -7.82 -14.86 5.50
CA SER A 304 -7.04 -15.85 6.27
C SER A 304 -6.84 -15.43 7.73
N LEU A 305 -6.52 -16.41 8.58
CA LEU A 305 -6.28 -16.19 10.01
C LEU A 305 -5.23 -15.09 10.25
N LEU A 306 -4.11 -15.12 9.52
CA LEU A 306 -3.06 -14.10 9.66
C LEU A 306 -3.51 -12.75 9.11
N SER A 307 -4.22 -12.72 7.98
CA SER A 307 -4.76 -11.48 7.43
C SER A 307 -5.75 -10.80 8.38
N ARG A 308 -6.53 -11.57 9.15
CA ARG A 308 -7.45 -11.02 10.17
C ARG A 308 -6.74 -10.26 11.30
N LEU A 309 -5.46 -10.56 11.56
CA LEU A 309 -4.61 -9.83 12.51
C LEU A 309 -4.03 -8.52 11.92
N GLY A 310 -4.21 -8.30 10.61
CA GLY A 310 -3.83 -7.08 9.90
C GLY A 310 -2.59 -7.24 9.02
N TRP A 311 -2.46 -6.32 8.07
CA TRP A 311 -1.35 -6.27 7.12
C TRP A 311 -0.31 -5.24 7.53
N ASN A 312 0.96 -5.54 7.24
CA ASN A 312 2.09 -4.62 7.32
C ASN A 312 2.81 -4.61 5.97
N VAL A 313 3.65 -3.59 5.75
CA VAL A 313 4.43 -3.43 4.51
C VAL A 313 5.27 -4.66 4.14
N HIS A 314 5.73 -5.43 5.14
CA HIS A 314 6.68 -6.53 4.94
C HIS A 314 6.22 -7.89 5.51
N ASN A 315 4.98 -7.98 6.03
CA ASN A 315 4.42 -9.21 6.58
C ASN A 315 2.90 -9.10 6.79
N VAL A 316 2.26 -10.26 6.90
CA VAL A 316 0.84 -10.41 7.21
C VAL A 316 0.70 -11.04 8.60
N GLY A 317 -0.11 -10.44 9.47
CA GLY A 317 -0.44 -11.01 10.77
C GLY A 317 0.50 -10.64 11.91
N ALA A 318 0.83 -9.34 12.02
CA ALA A 318 1.60 -8.77 13.13
C ALA A 318 2.90 -9.56 13.44
N GLU A 319 3.17 -9.86 14.71
CA GLU A 319 4.40 -10.56 15.12
C GLU A 319 4.40 -12.04 14.70
N GLN A 320 3.23 -12.68 14.58
CA GLN A 320 3.07 -14.06 14.13
C GLN A 320 3.58 -14.21 12.69
N GLY A 321 3.18 -13.28 11.81
CA GLY A 321 3.63 -13.23 10.41
C GLY A 321 5.13 -13.07 10.22
N ARG A 322 5.80 -12.40 11.17
CA ARG A 322 7.25 -12.17 11.09
C ARG A 322 8.06 -13.44 11.28
N ARG A 323 7.54 -14.39 12.07
CA ARG A 323 8.18 -15.68 12.38
C ARG A 323 8.11 -16.67 11.22
N VAL A 324 7.21 -16.45 10.27
CA VAL A 324 7.13 -17.27 9.05
C VAL A 324 8.41 -17.06 8.23
N LYS A 325 8.99 -18.16 7.77
CA LYS A 325 10.21 -18.16 6.92
C LYS A 325 9.85 -17.72 5.50
N ALA A 326 10.83 -17.17 4.78
CA ALA A 326 10.66 -16.90 3.36
C ALA A 326 10.34 -18.20 2.61
N ASP A 327 9.50 -18.10 1.58
CA ASP A 327 9.22 -19.21 0.68
C ASP A 327 10.49 -19.58 -0.10
N ARG A 328 10.59 -20.85 -0.48
CA ARG A 328 11.78 -21.41 -1.16
C ARG A 328 11.63 -21.43 -2.68
N GLN A 329 10.40 -21.36 -3.18
CA GLN A 329 10.08 -21.37 -4.61
C GLN A 329 9.82 -19.97 -5.12
N PHE A 330 9.18 -19.13 -4.30
CA PHE A 330 8.88 -17.74 -4.64
C PHE A 330 9.77 -16.77 -3.88
N SER A 331 10.34 -15.81 -4.59
CA SER A 331 11.16 -14.73 -4.04
C SER A 331 10.80 -13.39 -4.69
N LEU A 332 11.46 -12.31 -4.29
CA LEU A 332 11.36 -11.03 -4.97
C LEU A 332 12.72 -10.52 -5.43
N ILE A 333 12.69 -9.70 -6.47
CA ILE A 333 13.78 -8.79 -6.82
C ILE A 333 13.33 -7.35 -6.63
N HIS A 334 14.23 -6.54 -6.09
CA HIS A 334 14.01 -5.11 -5.87
C HIS A 334 14.85 -4.32 -6.88
N CYS A 335 14.18 -3.73 -7.86
CA CYS A 335 14.78 -2.96 -8.95
C CYS A 335 15.32 -1.61 -8.43
N SER A 336 16.62 -1.53 -8.19
CA SER A 336 17.27 -0.30 -7.72
C SER A 336 17.29 0.78 -8.82
N ALA A 337 16.83 1.99 -8.53
CA ALA A 337 16.68 3.10 -9.48
C ALA A 337 15.36 3.09 -10.27
N CYS A 338 14.50 2.08 -10.12
CA CYS A 338 13.09 2.17 -10.55
C CYS A 338 12.25 3.02 -9.57
N SER A 339 12.67 4.25 -9.31
CA SER A 339 11.99 5.14 -8.39
C SER A 339 12.34 6.58 -8.73
N THR A 340 11.37 7.48 -8.66
CA THR A 340 11.60 8.94 -8.73
C THR A 340 12.03 9.52 -7.37
N GLY A 341 12.11 8.65 -6.35
CA GLY A 341 12.63 8.98 -5.03
C GLY A 341 11.61 9.60 -4.09
N TRP A 342 11.35 8.92 -2.97
CA TRP A 342 10.76 9.53 -1.76
C TRP A 342 11.82 10.20 -0.87
N LYS A 343 13.09 10.08 -1.24
CA LYS A 343 14.26 10.53 -0.47
C LYS A 343 15.27 11.16 -1.43
N PRO A 344 15.68 12.41 -1.22
CA PRO A 344 16.78 13.01 -1.97
C PRO A 344 18.07 12.21 -1.75
N ALA A 345 18.93 12.09 -2.78
CA ALA A 345 20.24 11.44 -2.73
C ALA A 345 20.24 9.95 -2.31
N SER A 346 19.36 9.14 -2.91
CA SER A 346 19.28 7.73 -2.53
C SER A 346 20.47 6.93 -3.11
N ARG A 347 21.12 6.12 -2.26
CA ARG A 347 22.01 5.01 -2.66
C ARG A 347 21.34 3.98 -3.61
N ARG A 348 20.10 4.21 -4.04
CA ARG A 348 19.39 3.36 -5.02
C ARG A 348 19.87 3.63 -6.45
N TYR A 349 20.46 4.80 -6.71
CA TYR A 349 21.00 5.17 -8.03
C TYR A 349 22.50 4.89 -8.18
N SER A 350 23.12 4.31 -7.16
CA SER A 350 24.55 3.97 -7.17
C SER A 350 24.67 2.46 -7.02
N PRO A 351 24.93 1.71 -8.11
CA PRO A 351 25.18 0.30 -8.00
C PRO A 351 26.41 0.04 -7.12
N PRO A 352 26.48 -1.10 -6.42
CA PRO A 352 27.71 -1.54 -5.76
C PRO A 352 28.86 -1.63 -6.76
N ALA A 353 30.09 -1.49 -6.26
CA ALA A 353 31.30 -1.52 -7.11
C ALA A 353 31.46 -2.82 -7.91
N ALA A 354 30.88 -3.92 -7.44
CA ALA A 354 30.86 -5.21 -8.13
C ALA A 354 29.41 -5.68 -8.35
N VAL A 355 28.95 -5.59 -9.59
CA VAL A 355 27.72 -6.23 -10.05
C VAL A 355 28.05 -7.12 -11.25
N VAL A 356 27.37 -8.25 -11.36
CA VAL A 356 27.48 -9.17 -12.50
C VAL A 356 26.14 -9.28 -13.20
N GLN A 357 26.16 -9.36 -14.53
CA GLN A 357 24.95 -9.61 -15.29
C GLN A 357 24.42 -11.00 -14.94
N ASP A 358 23.13 -11.11 -14.65
CA ASP A 358 22.46 -12.36 -14.35
C ASP A 358 21.68 -12.83 -15.58
N PRO A 359 22.13 -13.89 -16.29
CA PRO A 359 21.44 -14.39 -17.47
C PRO A 359 19.99 -14.83 -17.21
N ALA A 360 19.64 -15.21 -15.98
CA ALA A 360 18.27 -15.53 -15.63
C ALA A 360 17.40 -14.28 -15.59
N LEU A 361 17.91 -13.16 -15.06
CA LEU A 361 17.21 -11.88 -15.10
C LEU A 361 17.07 -11.36 -16.53
N VAL A 362 18.12 -11.46 -17.36
CA VAL A 362 18.03 -11.08 -18.79
C VAL A 362 16.90 -11.82 -19.48
N ARG A 363 16.82 -13.15 -19.31
CA ARG A 363 15.74 -13.97 -19.91
C ARG A 363 14.37 -13.64 -19.33
N LEU A 364 14.29 -13.35 -18.04
CA LEU A 364 13.05 -12.97 -17.37
C LEU A 364 12.50 -11.66 -17.92
N MET A 365 13.34 -10.63 -17.98
CA MET A 365 12.96 -9.30 -18.50
C MET A 365 12.60 -9.40 -19.98
N ALA A 366 13.41 -10.07 -20.81
CA ALA A 366 13.10 -10.26 -22.22
C ALA A 366 11.75 -10.97 -22.46
N ARG A 367 11.37 -11.91 -21.59
CA ARG A 367 10.12 -12.66 -21.71
C ARG A 367 8.89 -11.81 -21.33
N HIS A 368 8.96 -11.10 -20.21
CA HIS A 368 7.78 -10.47 -19.60
C HIS A 368 7.71 -8.96 -19.83
N LEU A 369 8.86 -8.33 -20.07
CA LEU A 369 9.05 -6.90 -20.30
C LEU A 369 9.96 -6.65 -21.51
N PRO A 370 9.58 -7.15 -22.72
CA PRO A 370 10.36 -6.86 -23.90
C PRO A 370 10.39 -5.35 -24.13
N LYS A 371 11.59 -4.80 -24.39
CA LYS A 371 11.77 -3.41 -24.83
C LYS A 371 11.05 -3.25 -26.16
N LEU A 372 10.15 -2.28 -26.26
CA LEU A 372 9.52 -1.95 -27.55
C LEU A 372 10.51 -1.12 -28.37
N ALA A 373 10.36 -1.14 -29.69
CA ALA A 373 11.27 -0.44 -30.61
C ALA A 373 11.32 1.09 -30.37
N ASP A 374 10.32 1.64 -29.70
CA ASP A 374 10.21 3.07 -29.37
C ASP A 374 10.83 3.44 -27.99
N ASP A 375 11.37 2.46 -27.25
CA ASP A 375 11.99 2.66 -25.93
C ASP A 375 13.54 2.84 -26.00
N ALA A 376 14.10 3.13 -27.18
CA ALA A 376 15.54 3.23 -27.44
C ALA A 376 16.05 4.67 -27.58
#